data_AF-A0A7C1DQ22-F1
#
_entry.id   AF-A0A7C1DQ22-F1
#
_cell.length_a   1.000
_cell.length_b   1.000
_cell.length_c   1.000
_cell.angle_alpha   90.00
_cell.angle_beta   90.00
_cell.angle_gamma   90.00
#
_symmetry.space_group_name_H-M   'P 1'
#
loop_
_entity.id
_entity.type
_entity.pdbx_description
1 polymer ?
#
loop_
_entity_poly.entity_id
_entity_poly.type
_entity_poly.pdbx_seq_one_letter_code
_entity_poly.pdbx_strand_id
1 'polypeptide(L)' 'MGIKKYKPYTPGRRTMTTSSFEEITKREPEKSLVESLKKTAGRNNLGRVTMRHRGGGAKRLYRIIDFKRDKME' A
#
# COMPACT_ATOMS: atom_id res chain seq x y z
N MET A 1 -4.47 -16.62 -4.04
CA MET A 1 -3.82 -15.69 -5.00
C MET A 1 -2.68 -16.37 -5.74
N GLY A 2 -2.59 -16.18 -7.06
CA GLY A 2 -1.48 -16.67 -7.88
C GLY A 2 -0.31 -15.67 -8.00
N ILE A 3 0.83 -16.16 -8.48
CA ILE A 3 2.00 -15.33 -8.85
C ILE A 3 2.07 -15.24 -10.37
N LYS A 4 2.05 -14.02 -10.91
CA LYS A 4 2.26 -13.74 -12.32
C LYS A 4 3.74 -13.49 -12.59
N LYS A 5 4.35 -14.37 -13.38
CA LYS A 5 5.69 -14.19 -13.97
C LYS A 5 5.56 -13.47 -15.32
N TYR A 6 6.47 -12.56 -15.63
CA TYR A 6 6.49 -11.84 -16.90
C TYR A 6 7.48 -12.47 -17.88
N LYS A 7 7.19 -12.36 -19.19
CA LYS A 7 8.19 -12.67 -20.23
C LYS A 7 9.38 -11.69 -20.10
N PRO A 8 10.63 -12.15 -20.25
CA PRO A 8 11.83 -11.33 -20.04
C PRO A 8 12.16 -10.46 -21.26
N TYR A 9 11.22 -9.60 -21.69
CA TYR A 9 11.40 -8.75 -22.87
C TYR A 9 12.17 -7.44 -22.60
N THR A 10 12.42 -7.12 -21.33
CA THR A 10 13.39 -6.08 -20.90
C THR A 10 14.21 -6.57 -19.72
N PRO A 11 15.44 -6.05 -19.51
CA PRO A 11 16.29 -6.47 -18.38
C PRO A 11 15.61 -6.33 -17.02
N GLY A 12 14.89 -5.23 -16.79
CA GLY A 12 14.19 -4.98 -15.53
C GLY A 12 13.02 -5.93 -15.25
N ARG A 13 12.44 -6.56 -16.28
CA ARG A 13 11.34 -7.52 -16.11
C ARG A 13 11.79 -8.97 -15.92
N ARG A 14 13.07 -9.29 -16.11
CA ARG A 14 13.59 -10.67 -16.12
C ARG A 14 13.30 -11.44 -14.82
N THR A 15 13.44 -10.76 -13.68
CA THR A 15 13.19 -11.34 -12.34
C THR A 15 11.90 -10.81 -11.71
N MET A 16 11.16 -9.93 -12.40
CA MET A 16 9.99 -9.29 -11.84
C MET A 16 8.82 -10.26 -11.78
N THR A 17 8.17 -10.30 -10.62
CA THR A 17 6.93 -11.05 -10.38
C THR A 17 5.91 -10.16 -9.68
N THR A 18 4.63 -10.37 -9.96
CA THR A 18 3.53 -9.66 -9.29
C THR A 18 2.45 -10.65 -8.85
N SER A 19 1.59 -10.24 -7.92
CA SER A 19 0.41 -11.02 -7.55
C SER A 19 -0.65 -10.96 -8.66
N SER A 20 -1.42 -12.04 -8.84
CA SER A 20 -2.47 -12.09 -9.88
C SER A 20 -3.75 -11.34 -9.49
N PHE A 21 -3.95 -11.04 -8.20
CA PHE A 21 -5.08 -10.28 -7.65
C PHE A 21 -6.48 -10.83 -7.99
N GLU A 22 -6.61 -12.13 -8.27
CA GLU A 22 -7.89 -12.78 -8.62
C GLU A 22 -8.99 -12.63 -7.55
N GLU A 23 -8.61 -12.54 -6.28
CA GLU A 23 -9.55 -12.36 -5.15
C GLU A 23 -10.04 -10.92 -4.99
N ILE A 24 -9.42 -9.94 -5.67
CA ILE A 24 -9.81 -8.53 -5.57
C ILE A 24 -11.00 -8.27 -6.50
N THR A 25 -12.19 -8.18 -5.92
CA THR A 25 -13.45 -7.99 -6.65
C THR A 25 -13.75 -6.54 -7.03
N LYS A 26 -13.33 -5.57 -6.22
CA LYS A 26 -13.53 -4.13 -6.45
C LYS A 26 -12.19 -3.38 -6.43
N ARG A 27 -12.02 -2.44 -7.36
CA ARG A 27 -10.78 -1.63 -7.49
C ARG A 27 -10.81 -0.34 -6.67
N GLU A 28 -11.99 0.24 -6.49
CA GLU A 28 -12.17 1.49 -5.75
C GLU A 28 -12.57 1.24 -4.30
N PRO A 29 -11.97 1.96 -3.33
CA PRO A 29 -12.36 1.83 -1.93
C PRO A 29 -13.69 2.54 -1.65
N GLU A 30 -14.30 2.20 -0.52
CA GLU A 30 -15.50 2.88 -0.05
C GLU A 30 -15.18 4.30 0.45
N LYS A 31 -15.92 5.31 -0.02
CA LYS A 31 -15.56 6.73 0.17
C LYS A 31 -15.64 7.16 1.63
N SER A 32 -16.60 6.64 2.39
CA SER A 32 -16.78 6.94 3.81
C SER A 32 -15.71 6.32 4.71
N LEU A 33 -14.97 5.32 4.21
CA LEU A 33 -13.98 4.54 4.98
C LEU A 33 -12.54 4.83 4.55
N VAL A 34 -12.29 5.99 3.91
CA VAL A 34 -10.96 6.42 3.50
C VAL A 34 -10.58 7.78 4.05
N GLU A 35 -9.31 7.91 4.44
CA GLU A 35 -8.74 9.16 4.94
C GLU A 35 -7.40 9.48 4.27
N SER A 36 -7.02 10.76 4.29
CA SER A 36 -5.73 11.19 3.75
C SER A 36 -4.58 10.78 4.68
N LEU A 37 -3.65 9.97 4.19
CA LEU A 37 -2.49 9.53 4.97
C LEU A 37 -1.31 10.50 4.77
N LYS A 38 -0.97 11.29 5.80
CA LYS A 38 0.22 12.14 5.79
C LYS A 38 1.49 11.30 5.88
N LYS A 39 2.44 11.53 4.96
CA LYS A 39 3.74 10.86 4.99
C LYS A 39 4.72 11.63 5.86
N THR A 40 5.41 10.91 6.74
CA THR A 40 6.50 11.48 7.56
C THR A 40 7.84 11.49 6.84
N ALA A 41 8.00 10.68 5.78
CA ALA A 41 9.26 10.49 5.06
C ALA A 41 10.48 10.22 5.99
N GLY A 42 10.24 9.47 7.08
CA GLY A 42 11.28 9.12 8.05
C GLY A 42 11.70 10.25 9.01
N ARG A 43 10.97 11.39 9.02
CA ARG A 43 11.23 12.53 9.90
C ARG A 43 10.31 12.54 11.12
N ASN A 44 10.83 13.04 12.24
CA ASN A 44 10.06 13.29 13.46
C ASN A 44 9.43 14.69 13.49
N ASN A 45 8.80 15.05 14.61
CA ASN A 45 8.18 16.36 14.85
C ASN A 45 9.16 17.55 14.80
N LEU A 46 10.45 17.34 15.06
CA LEU A 46 11.52 18.33 14.91
C LEU A 46 12.07 18.41 13.47
N GLY A 47 11.50 17.65 12.53
CA GLY A 47 11.97 17.58 11.14
C GLY A 47 13.26 16.78 10.94
N ARG A 48 13.82 16.17 12.00
CA ARG A 48 15.05 15.38 11.93
C ARG A 48 14.76 14.00 11.36
N VAL A 49 15.66 13.50 10.50
CA VAL A 49 15.60 12.13 9.97
C VAL A 49 15.93 11.17 11.11
N THR A 50 14.92 10.45 11.60
CA THR A 50 15.08 9.40 12.62
C THR A 50 15.13 8.01 11.99
N MET A 51 14.52 7.84 10.82
CA MET A 51 14.58 6.61 10.02
C MET A 51 15.08 6.91 8.60
N ARG A 52 16.17 6.24 8.20
CA ARG A 52 16.77 6.36 6.86
C ARG A 52 16.03 5.54 5.81
N HIS A 53 16.32 5.82 4.54
CA HIS A 53 15.77 5.10 3.37
C HIS A 53 14.23 5.15 3.26
N ARG A 54 13.61 6.24 3.74
CA ARG A 54 12.15 6.48 3.65
C ARG A 54 11.86 7.79 2.92
N GLY A 55 11.03 7.76 1.88
CA GLY A 55 10.66 8.93 1.09
C GLY A 55 10.27 8.57 -0.35
N GLY A 56 9.63 9.47 -1.08
CA GLY A 56 9.42 9.35 -2.53
C GLY A 56 8.37 8.34 -3.05
N GLY A 57 7.84 7.45 -2.22
CA GLY A 57 6.84 6.46 -2.68
C GLY A 57 5.51 7.07 -3.16
N ALA A 58 4.69 6.29 -3.87
CA ALA A 58 3.37 6.72 -4.37
C ALA A 58 2.41 7.18 -3.26
N LYS A 59 1.50 8.12 -3.55
CA LYS A 59 0.49 8.60 -2.58
C LYS A 59 -0.47 7.46 -2.23
N ARG A 60 -0.87 7.38 -0.96
CA ARG A 60 -1.77 6.34 -0.43
C ARG A 60 -2.86 7.00 0.40
N LEU A 61 -4.04 6.41 0.37
CA LEU A 61 -5.13 6.70 1.31
C LEU A 61 -5.10 5.65 2.42
N TYR A 62 -5.39 6.08 3.63
CA TYR A 62 -5.62 5.17 4.75
C TYR A 62 -7.02 4.59 4.64
N ARG A 63 -7.17 3.29 4.90
CA ARG A 63 -8.47 2.63 4.97
C ARG A 63 -8.78 2.40 6.44
N ILE A 64 -9.95 2.85 6.87
CA ILE A 64 -10.41 2.64 8.24
C ILE A 64 -10.76 1.16 8.37
N ILE A 65 -9.99 0.43 9.17
CA ILE A 65 -10.22 -0.98 9.45
C ILE A 65 -10.80 -1.09 10.85
N ASP A 66 -11.95 -1.78 10.96
CA ASP A 66 -12.52 -2.14 12.24
C ASP A 66 -11.75 -3.31 12.84
N PHE A 67 -10.74 -2.99 13.64
CA PHE A 67 -9.96 -3.96 14.39
C PHE A 67 -10.61 -4.40 15.71
N LYS A 68 -11.62 -3.66 16.21
CA LYS A 68 -12.23 -3.93 17.52
C LYS A 68 -13.40 -4.93 17.43
N ARG A 69 -14.23 -4.81 16.39
CA ARG A 69 -15.35 -5.74 16.11
C ARG A 69 -16.24 -5.99 17.34
N ASP A 70 -16.42 -4.97 18.17
CA ASP A 70 -17.14 -5.01 19.46
C ASP A 70 -18.65 -4.73 19.32
N LYS A 71 -19.14 -4.55 18.09
CA LYS A 71 -20.57 -4.48 17.79
C LYS A 71 -21.21 -5.86 17.98
N MET A 72 -21.79 -6.07 19.14
CA MET A 72 -22.86 -7.04 19.36
C MET A 72 -24.12 -6.38 18.79
N GLU A 73 -24.79 -7.03 17.83
CA GLU A 73 -26.10 -6.56 17.33
C GLU A 73 -27.13 -6.43 18.45
#